data_AF-Q0PRH5-F1
#
_entry.id   AF-Q0PRH5-F1
#
_cell.length_a   1.000
_cell.length_b   1.000
_cell.length_c   1.000
_cell.angle_alpha   90.00
_cell.angle_beta   90.00
_cell.angle_gamma   90.00
#
_symmetry.space_group_name_H-M   'P 1'
#
loop_
_entity.id
_entity.type
_entity.pdbx_description
1 polymer ?
#
loop_
_entity_poly.entity_id
_entity_poly.type
_entity_poly.pdbx_seq_one_letter_code
_entity_poly.pdbx_strand_id
1 'polypeptide(L)'
;NPHNPEHKPPGSKDLVYLEPSPSFCEKNLRQGILGTHGRQCNETSLGVDGCGLMCCGRGYRRDEVVVVERCACTFHWCCEVKCKLCRTKKVIYTCL
;
A
#
# COMPACT_ATOMS: atom_id res chain seq x y z
N ASN A 1 -20.92 -4.49 -15.31
CA ASN A 1 -21.75 -5.48 -14.57
C ASN A 1 -21.75 -6.75 -15.40
N PRO A 2 -21.47 -7.96 -14.86
CA PRO A 2 -21.33 -9.21 -15.63
C PRO A 2 -22.58 -9.62 -16.43
N HIS A 3 -23.68 -8.89 -16.24
CA HIS A 3 -24.96 -9.10 -16.89
C HIS A 3 -25.19 -8.25 -18.14
N ASN A 4 -24.23 -7.43 -18.59
CA ASN A 4 -24.40 -6.69 -19.85
C ASN A 4 -24.20 -7.66 -21.04
N PRO A 5 -25.25 -7.93 -21.86
CA PRO A 5 -25.16 -8.86 -22.99
C PRO A 5 -24.21 -8.40 -24.10
N GLU A 6 -23.78 -7.13 -24.11
CA GLU A 6 -22.80 -6.60 -25.06
C GLU A 6 -21.35 -6.97 -24.70
N HIS A 7 -21.09 -7.50 -23.50
CA HIS A 7 -19.75 -7.98 -23.15
C HIS A 7 -19.48 -9.36 -23.76
N LYS A 8 -18.30 -9.50 -24.37
CA LYS A 8 -17.81 -10.80 -24.86
C LYS A 8 -17.77 -11.81 -23.70
N PRO A 9 -18.22 -13.07 -23.89
CA PRO A 9 -18.11 -14.08 -22.87
C PRO A 9 -16.63 -14.32 -22.50
N PRO A 10 -16.33 -14.57 -21.22
CA PRO A 10 -14.97 -14.78 -20.74
C PRO A 10 -14.34 -16.03 -21.36
N GLY A 11 -13.06 -15.93 -21.74
CA GLY A 11 -12.25 -17.05 -22.19
C GLY A 11 -11.56 -17.79 -21.04
N SER A 12 -10.81 -18.84 -21.36
CA SER A 12 -10.14 -19.69 -20.36
C SER A 12 -9.05 -19.00 -19.52
N LYS A 13 -8.59 -17.82 -19.94
CA LYS A 13 -7.55 -17.04 -19.25
C LYS A 13 -8.11 -15.83 -18.50
N ASP A 14 -9.42 -15.58 -18.58
CA ASP A 14 -10.03 -14.41 -17.96
C ASP A 14 -10.42 -14.70 -16.50
N LEU A 15 -10.22 -13.71 -15.62
CA LEU A 15 -10.69 -13.81 -14.24
C LEU A 15 -12.17 -13.46 -14.17
N VAL A 16 -12.96 -14.35 -13.58
CA VAL A 16 -14.40 -14.15 -13.35
C VAL A 16 -14.69 -14.05 -11.86
N TYR A 17 -15.63 -13.18 -11.50
CA TYR A 17 -16.11 -13.01 -10.13
C TYR A 17 -17.65 -12.95 -10.16
N LEU A 18 -18.27 -13.44 -9.10
CA LEU A 18 -19.73 -13.50 -8.98
C LEU A 18 -20.28 -12.32 -8.18
N GLU A 19 -19.53 -11.87 -7.17
CA GLU A 19 -19.96 -10.84 -6.23
C GLU A 19 -19.01 -9.65 -6.27
N PRO A 20 -19.54 -8.41 -6.13
CA PRO A 20 -18.71 -7.22 -6.04
C PRO A 20 -17.84 -7.28 -4.78
N SER A 21 -16.64 -6.71 -4.86
CA SER A 21 -15.77 -6.60 -3.69
C SER A 21 -16.38 -5.66 -2.65
N PRO A 22 -16.31 -6.00 -1.35
CA PRO A 22 -16.76 -5.12 -0.28
C PRO A 22 -15.85 -3.89 -0.13
N SER A 23 -16.25 -2.93 0.70
CA SER A 23 -15.34 -1.86 1.12
C SER A 23 -14.29 -2.40 2.09
N PHE A 24 -13.03 -2.03 1.87
CA PHE A 24 -11.90 -2.41 2.72
C PHE A 24 -11.49 -1.32 3.71
N CYS A 25 -12.19 -0.18 3.72
CA CYS A 25 -11.85 0.98 4.54
C CYS A 25 -11.97 0.69 6.04
N GLU A 26 -13.07 0.04 6.42
CA GLU A 26 -13.44 -0.22 7.82
C GLU A 26 -13.20 -1.67 8.19
N LYS A 27 -12.91 -1.90 9.46
CA LYS A 27 -12.65 -3.25 9.97
C LYS A 27 -13.93 -4.07 9.98
N ASN A 28 -13.93 -5.18 9.26
CA ASN A 28 -14.99 -6.19 9.28
C ASN A 28 -14.37 -7.59 9.43
N LEU A 29 -14.26 -8.05 10.68
CA LEU A 29 -13.67 -9.35 11.01
C LEU A 29 -14.47 -10.54 10.44
N ARG A 30 -15.77 -10.39 10.22
CA ARG A 30 -16.60 -11.48 9.65
C ARG A 30 -16.19 -11.78 8.20
N GLN A 31 -15.73 -10.77 7.48
CA GLN A 31 -15.24 -10.87 6.11
C GLN A 31 -13.70 -10.91 6.02
N GLY A 32 -13.00 -10.98 7.16
CA GLY A 32 -11.52 -10.95 7.21
C GLY A 32 -10.90 -9.59 6.87
N ILE A 33 -11.68 -8.51 6.89
CA ILE A 33 -11.24 -7.17 6.53
C ILE A 33 -10.71 -6.47 7.79
N LEU A 34 -9.45 -6.03 7.76
CA LEU A 34 -8.81 -5.37 8.91
C LEU A 34 -9.04 -3.85 8.95
N GLY A 35 -9.47 -3.25 7.83
CA GLY A 35 -9.57 -1.80 7.67
C GLY A 35 -8.25 -1.15 7.24
N THR A 36 -8.29 0.15 6.98
CA THR A 36 -7.11 0.93 6.54
C THR A 36 -6.56 1.88 7.59
N HIS A 37 -7.15 1.91 8.79
CA HIS A 37 -6.64 2.65 9.93
C HIS A 37 -5.21 2.24 10.28
N GLY A 38 -4.35 3.22 10.59
CA GLY A 38 -2.96 2.98 10.96
C GLY A 38 -2.05 2.56 9.81
N ARG A 39 -2.55 2.49 8.57
CA ARG A 39 -1.70 2.20 7.39
C ARG A 39 -0.92 3.43 6.98
N GLN A 40 0.32 3.22 6.55
CA GLN A 40 1.10 4.27 5.91
C GLN A 40 0.54 4.57 4.52
N CYS A 41 0.55 5.85 4.14
CA CYS A 41 0.09 6.33 2.85
C CYS A 41 1.11 7.30 2.22
N ASN A 42 0.97 7.54 0.92
CA ASN A 42 1.82 8.44 0.16
C ASN A 42 1.09 9.77 -0.06
N GLU A 43 1.54 10.86 0.58
CA GLU A 43 0.89 12.17 0.45
C GLU A 43 0.94 12.72 -0.98
N THR A 44 2.01 12.43 -1.72
CA THR A 44 2.21 12.94 -3.09
C THR A 44 1.50 12.13 -4.17
N SER A 45 1.03 10.92 -3.86
CA SER A 45 0.34 10.08 -4.83
C SER A 45 -1.14 10.44 -4.92
N LEU A 46 -1.65 10.45 -6.16
CA LEU A 46 -3.08 10.56 -6.45
C LEU A 46 -3.76 9.19 -6.60
N GLY A 47 -2.98 8.10 -6.59
CA GLY A 47 -3.47 6.74 -6.78
C GLY A 47 -3.99 6.08 -5.49
N VAL A 48 -4.19 4.77 -5.54
CA VAL A 48 -4.72 3.97 -4.41
C VAL A 48 -3.77 3.94 -3.20
N ASP A 49 -2.48 4.21 -3.38
CA ASP A 49 -1.49 4.40 -2.32
C ASP A 49 -1.50 5.84 -1.75
N GLY A 50 -2.17 6.75 -2.46
CA GLY A 50 -2.37 8.15 -2.08
C GLY A 50 -3.17 8.28 -0.80
N CYS A 51 -2.79 9.19 0.08
CA CYS A 51 -3.48 9.35 1.37
C CYS A 51 -4.97 9.70 1.25
N GLY A 52 -5.38 10.38 0.17
CA GLY A 52 -6.81 10.66 -0.09
C GLY A 52 -7.65 9.39 -0.27
N LEU A 53 -7.16 8.44 -1.07
CA LEU A 53 -7.85 7.17 -1.34
C LEU A 53 -7.57 6.13 -0.28
N MET A 54 -6.31 5.99 0.17
CA MET A 54 -5.93 4.96 1.13
C MET A 54 -6.61 5.15 2.49
N CYS A 55 -6.75 6.42 2.92
CA CYS A 55 -7.41 6.75 4.17
C CYS A 55 -8.92 6.98 4.02
N CYS A 56 -9.48 6.70 2.84
CA CYS A 56 -10.91 6.80 2.54
C CYS A 56 -11.54 8.15 2.96
N GLY A 57 -10.80 9.25 2.80
CA GLY A 57 -11.25 10.59 3.19
C GLY A 57 -11.24 10.90 4.70
N ARG A 58 -10.83 9.97 5.57
CA ARG A 58 -10.78 10.18 7.04
C ARG A 58 -9.68 11.14 7.50
N GLY A 59 -8.73 11.45 6.62
CA GLY A 59 -7.52 12.20 6.95
C GLY A 59 -6.37 11.29 7.42
N TYR A 60 -5.24 11.91 7.71
CA TYR A 60 -3.99 11.22 8.06
C TYR A 60 -3.11 12.09 8.96
N ARG A 61 -2.33 11.44 9.81
CA ARG A 61 -1.32 12.08 10.68
C ARG A 61 0.03 12.12 9.99
N ARG A 62 0.76 13.21 10.17
CA ARG A 62 2.14 13.41 9.70
C ARG A 62 3.10 13.34 10.89
N ASP A 63 4.07 12.43 10.84
CA ASP A 63 5.10 12.27 11.87
C ASP A 63 6.50 12.35 11.26
N GLU A 64 7.43 13.03 11.94
CA GLU A 64 8.85 13.01 11.57
C GLU A 64 9.58 11.96 12.41
N VAL A 65 10.16 10.96 11.75
CA VAL A 65 10.85 9.83 12.38
C VAL A 65 12.30 9.74 11.90
N VAL A 66 13.19 9.36 12.81
CA VAL A 66 14.59 9.06 12.46
C VAL A 66 14.69 7.59 12.10
N VAL A 67 14.98 7.30 10.83
CA VAL A 67 15.15 5.94 10.32
C VAL A 67 16.64 5.63 10.22
N VAL A 68 17.04 4.46 10.71
CA VAL A 68 18.38 3.93 10.52
C VAL A 68 18.39 3.04 9.29
N GLU A 69 19.15 3.41 8.26
CA GLU A 69 19.24 2.66 7.02
C GLU A 69 20.69 2.39 6.62
N ARG A 70 20.91 1.32 5.85
CA ARG A 70 22.23 1.02 5.31
C ARG A 70 22.49 1.94 4.11
N CYS A 71 23.64 2.59 4.12
CA CYS A 71 24.06 3.57 3.12
C CYS A 71 25.53 3.34 2.75
N ALA A 72 25.98 3.97 1.67
CA ALA A 72 27.38 3.92 1.20
C ALA A 72 27.93 2.48 1.17
N CYS A 73 27.15 1.56 0.59
CA CYS A 73 27.50 0.16 0.51
C CYS A 73 28.57 -0.07 -0.56
N THR A 74 29.63 -0.79 -0.21
CA THR A 74 30.69 -1.22 -1.12
C THR A 74 30.69 -2.73 -1.23
N PHE A 75 30.71 -3.20 -2.47
CA PHE A 75 30.85 -4.62 -2.76
C PHE A 75 32.33 -5.00 -2.78
N HIS A 76 32.69 -6.00 -1.99
CA HIS A 76 34.01 -6.62 -1.97
C HIS A 76 33.89 -7.96 -2.70
N TRP A 77 34.50 -8.04 -3.88
CA TRP A 77 34.49 -9.26 -4.68
C TRP A 77 35.05 -10.45 -3.86
N CYS A 78 34.35 -11.59 -3.95
CA CYS A 78 34.55 -12.88 -3.27
C CYS A 78 34.27 -12.99 -1.74
N CYS A 79 33.13 -12.63 -1.13
CA CYS A 79 31.79 -12.23 -1.59
C CYS A 79 31.07 -11.48 -0.45
N GLU A 80 31.44 -10.23 -0.17
CA GLU A 80 30.88 -9.47 0.97
C GLU A 80 30.40 -8.08 0.55
N VAL A 81 29.29 -7.62 1.13
CA VAL A 81 28.84 -6.22 1.02
C VAL A 81 29.03 -5.54 2.36
N LYS A 82 29.86 -4.49 2.40
CA LYS A 82 30.06 -3.66 3.59
C LYS A 82 29.29 -2.36 3.44
N CYS A 83 28.45 -2.02 4.43
CA CYS A 83 27.67 -0.79 4.45
C CYS A 83 27.90 -0.02 5.75
N LYS A 84 27.66 1.29 5.71
CA LYS A 84 27.56 2.12 6.91
C LYS A 84 26.09 2.19 7.37
N LEU A 85 25.88 2.42 8.67
CA LEU A 85 24.55 2.76 9.20
C LEU A 85 24.39 4.29 9.17
N CYS A 86 23.48 4.77 8.33
CA CYS A 86 23.08 6.17 8.28
C CYS A 86 21.81 6.39 9.10
N ARG A 87 21.68 7.58 9.70
CA ARG A 87 20.44 8.04 10.33
C ARG A 87 19.85 9.15 9.46
N THR A 88 18.65 8.94 8.96
CA THR A 88 17.96 9.88 8.07
C THR A 88 16.63 10.27 8.71
N LYS A 89 16.31 11.56 8.71
CA LYS A 89 14.97 12.02 9.07
C LYS A 89 14.03 11.78 7.91
N LYS A 90 12.91 11.08 8.15
CA LYS A 90 11.87 10.83 7.17
C LYS A 90 10.53 11.28 7.74
N VAL A 91 9.69 11.82 6.87
CA VAL A 91 8.30 12.13 7.21
C VAL A 91 7.43 10.96 6.79
N ILE A 92 6.62 10.44 7.71
CA ILE A 92 5.67 9.36 7.45
C ILE A 92 4.25 9.87 7.63
N TYR A 93 3.35 9.38 6.78
CA TYR A 93 1.93 9.71 6.82
C TYR A 93 1.14 8.46 7.14
N THR A 94 0.24 8.54 8.12
CA THR A 94 -0.50 7.38 8.65
C THR A 94 -1.99 7.69 8.68
N CYS A 95 -2.82 6.82 8.10
CA CYS A 95 -4.27 6.99 8.08
C CYS A 95 -4.87 6.98 9.49
N LEU A 96 -5.82 7.89 9.74
CA LEU A 96 -6.60 7.96 10.97
C LEU A 96 -7.63 6.85 11.05
#